data_AF-A0A965AXA4-F1
#
_entry.id   AF-A0A965AXA4-F1
#
_cell.length_a   1.000
_cell.length_b   1.000
_cell.length_c   1.000
_cell.angle_alpha   90.00
_cell.angle_beta   90.00
_cell.angle_gamma   90.00
#
_symmetry.space_group_name_H-M   'P 1'
#
loop_
_entity.id
_entity.type
_entity.pdbx_description
1 polymer ?
#
loop_
_entity_poly.entity_id
_entity_poly.type
_entity_poly.pdbx_seq_one_letter_code
_entity_poly.pdbx_strand_id
1 'polypeptide(L)'
;TYATTLPERYAVVDGEWWPADYDGPPLISFAKEEADEIGLTLGDTVTVNILGREITGTISNLRDVDFSTAGIGFVMTFNTAALSKAPHTFIATVYSDPDAEAQLLRDIADTFPNITAIRIRDAIERVSSVMGSIASAVAYGAGATLLTGFLVLIGSAASSQHNRNFEAAVLKTLGATRSQILVSFATRSALMGAAAGAVAIVVGVTGGWAINHFVMDADFTVIWSNALGVVFGGIFANLLANLGFAMRALNAAPAKILRTRE
;
A
#
# COMPACT_ATOMS: atom_id res chain seq x y z
N THR A 1 -5.04 -2.10 31.72
CA THR A 1 -4.61 -0.82 32.34
C THR A 1 -5.78 -0.21 33.10
N TYR A 2 -5.63 0.97 33.72
CA TYR A 2 -6.75 1.75 34.26
C TYR A 2 -6.68 3.23 33.85
N ALA A 3 -7.83 3.90 33.80
CA ALA A 3 -7.89 5.32 33.47
C ALA A 3 -9.06 6.02 34.19
N THR A 4 -8.82 7.24 34.63
CA THR A 4 -9.84 8.11 35.23
C THR A 4 -10.65 8.82 34.15
N THR A 5 -9.95 9.43 33.19
CA THR A 5 -10.54 10.14 32.05
C THR A 5 -10.21 9.42 30.75
N LEU A 6 -11.04 9.63 29.72
CA LEU A 6 -10.76 9.15 28.37
C LEU A 6 -9.43 9.75 27.88
N PRO A 7 -8.41 8.93 27.56
CA PRO A 7 -7.18 9.43 26.94
C PRO A 7 -7.47 10.06 25.58
N GLU A 8 -6.83 11.19 25.25
CA GLU A 8 -7.07 11.95 24.01
C GLU A 8 -6.90 11.13 22.71
N ARG A 9 -6.12 10.05 22.77
CA ARG A 9 -5.83 9.18 21.62
C ARG A 9 -6.94 8.17 21.29
N TYR A 10 -7.95 8.03 22.16
CA TYR A 10 -9.02 7.05 21.98
C TYR A 10 -10.36 7.75 21.77
N ALA A 11 -11.18 7.19 20.89
CA ALA A 11 -12.56 7.60 20.70
C ALA A 11 -13.49 6.50 21.24
N VAL A 12 -14.51 6.88 22.01
CA VAL A 12 -15.59 5.96 22.39
C VAL A 12 -16.51 5.80 21.19
N VAL A 13 -16.77 4.56 20.79
CA VAL A 13 -17.63 4.22 19.66
C VAL A 13 -19.03 3.85 20.14
N ASP A 14 -19.12 3.06 21.20
CA ASP A 14 -20.40 2.62 21.77
C ASP A 14 -20.39 2.76 23.31
N GLY A 15 -21.53 3.15 23.89
CA GLY A 15 -21.68 3.36 25.33
C GLY A 15 -21.15 4.72 25.81
N GLU A 16 -20.93 4.84 27.12
CA GLU A 16 -20.46 6.08 27.74
C GLU A 16 -19.22 5.83 28.60
N TRP A 17 -18.29 6.78 28.57
CA TRP A 17 -17.16 6.77 29.48
C TRP A 17 -17.66 7.08 30.91
N TRP A 18 -17.09 6.40 31.91
CA TRP A 18 -17.47 6.62 33.30
C TRP A 18 -17.06 8.02 33.81
N PRO A 19 -17.79 8.61 34.78
CA PRO A 19 -17.37 9.85 35.44
C PRO A 19 -15.99 9.73 36.09
N ALA A 20 -15.25 10.84 36.17
CA ALA A 20 -13.90 10.86 36.73
C ALA A 20 -13.85 10.48 38.22
N ASP A 21 -14.94 10.68 38.95
CA ASP A 21 -15.14 10.38 40.36
C ASP A 21 -15.86 9.04 40.60
N TYR A 22 -15.95 8.19 39.57
CA TYR A 22 -16.64 6.91 39.67
C TYR A 22 -15.95 5.92 40.61
N ASP A 23 -16.61 5.59 41.73
CA ASP A 23 -16.18 4.63 42.76
C ASP A 23 -17.11 3.40 42.87
N GLY A 24 -17.88 3.13 41.81
CA GLY A 24 -18.81 2.00 41.74
C GLY A 24 -18.14 0.66 41.42
N PRO A 25 -18.95 -0.39 41.11
CA PRO A 25 -18.44 -1.69 40.67
C PRO A 25 -17.49 -1.57 39.47
N PRO A 26 -16.53 -2.50 39.30
CA PRO A 26 -15.55 -2.42 38.22
C PRO A 26 -16.21 -2.32 36.83
N LEU A 27 -15.85 -1.26 36.10
CA LEU A 27 -16.26 -1.05 34.72
C LEU A 27 -15.06 -1.23 33.80
N ILE A 28 -15.34 -1.74 32.61
CA ILE A 28 -14.36 -2.03 31.57
C ILE A 28 -14.69 -1.20 30.33
N SER A 29 -13.67 -0.59 29.77
CA SER A 29 -13.62 -0.09 28.39
C SER A 29 -12.82 -1.08 27.56
N PHE A 30 -13.45 -1.65 26.55
CA PHE A 30 -12.86 -2.67 25.68
C PHE A 30 -12.65 -2.13 24.26
N ALA A 31 -11.63 -2.60 23.57
CA ALA A 31 -11.36 -2.21 22.18
C ALA A 31 -12.39 -2.86 21.25
N LYS A 32 -13.04 -2.07 20.40
CA LYS A 32 -14.24 -2.50 19.65
C LYS A 32 -13.95 -3.67 18.72
N GLU A 33 -12.87 -3.58 17.95
CA GLU A 33 -12.48 -4.59 16.97
C GLU A 33 -12.26 -5.95 17.65
N GLU A 34 -11.47 -5.99 18.73
CA GLU A 34 -11.22 -7.23 19.47
C GLU A 34 -12.47 -7.74 20.19
N ALA A 35 -13.37 -6.86 20.65
CA ALA A 35 -14.65 -7.28 21.21
C ALA A 35 -15.50 -8.00 20.16
N ASP A 36 -15.61 -7.44 18.96
CA ASP A 36 -16.39 -8.00 17.85
C ASP A 36 -15.80 -9.36 17.39
N GLU A 37 -14.47 -9.50 17.36
CA GLU A 37 -13.78 -10.76 17.00
C GLU A 37 -14.05 -11.92 17.99
N ILE A 38 -14.10 -11.62 19.28
CA ILE A 38 -14.34 -12.64 20.32
C ILE A 38 -15.81 -12.73 20.76
N GLY A 39 -16.69 -11.93 20.14
CA GLY A 39 -18.13 -11.94 20.36
C GLY A 39 -18.58 -11.32 21.68
N LEU A 40 -17.83 -10.35 22.23
CA LEU A 40 -18.22 -9.58 23.40
C LEU A 40 -19.07 -8.38 23.03
N THR A 41 -20.04 -8.07 23.88
CA THR A 41 -20.99 -6.98 23.71
C THR A 41 -21.04 -6.07 24.94
N LEU A 42 -21.63 -4.88 24.77
CA LEU A 42 -21.88 -3.98 25.90
C LEU A 42 -22.75 -4.67 26.97
N GLY A 43 -22.33 -4.56 28.22
CA GLY A 43 -23.00 -5.19 29.36
C GLY A 43 -22.46 -6.58 29.72
N ASP A 44 -21.60 -7.18 28.89
CA ASP A 44 -20.96 -8.45 29.24
C ASP A 44 -19.97 -8.28 30.39
N THR A 45 -19.79 -9.35 31.17
CA THR A 45 -18.86 -9.37 32.30
C THR A 45 -17.59 -10.13 31.93
N VAL A 46 -16.43 -9.54 32.22
CA VAL A 46 -15.13 -10.16 32.03
C VAL A 46 -14.42 -10.28 33.36
N THR A 47 -13.95 -11.49 33.67
CA THR A 47 -13.15 -11.78 34.86
C THR A 47 -11.69 -11.87 34.50
N VAL A 48 -10.87 -11.00 35.09
CA VAL A 48 -9.41 -10.99 34.90
C VAL A 48 -8.74 -11.45 36.19
N ASN A 49 -7.86 -12.44 36.08
CA ASN A 49 -7.01 -12.87 37.18
C ASN A 49 -5.69 -12.08 37.17
N ILE A 50 -5.42 -11.33 38.23
CA ILE A 50 -4.18 -10.56 38.42
C ILE A 50 -3.48 -11.09 39.65
N LEU A 51 -2.39 -11.84 39.43
CA LEU A 51 -1.56 -12.42 40.50
C LEU A 51 -2.38 -13.23 41.53
N GLY A 52 -3.37 -14.01 41.06
CA GLY A 52 -4.24 -14.83 41.88
C GLY A 52 -5.49 -14.13 42.41
N ARG A 53 -5.69 -12.84 42.10
CA ARG A 53 -6.91 -12.10 42.45
C ARG A 53 -7.81 -11.97 41.23
N GLU A 54 -9.03 -12.48 41.34
CA GLU A 54 -10.04 -12.33 40.29
C GLU A 54 -10.76 -10.99 40.44
N ILE A 55 -10.80 -10.22 39.35
CA ILE A 55 -11.50 -8.95 39.25
C ILE A 55 -12.51 -9.11 38.12
N THR A 56 -13.79 -9.11 38.48
CA THR A 56 -14.90 -9.15 37.51
C THR A 56 -15.37 -7.73 37.25
N GLY A 57 -15.36 -7.31 35.98
CA GLY A 57 -15.89 -6.02 35.56
C GLY A 57 -16.88 -6.14 34.41
N THR A 58 -17.74 -5.13 34.28
CA THR A 58 -18.76 -5.08 33.21
C THR A 58 -18.30 -4.16 32.09
N ILE A 59 -18.44 -4.59 30.84
CA ILE A 59 -18.13 -3.77 29.67
C ILE A 59 -19.15 -2.63 29.57
N SER A 60 -18.68 -1.41 29.83
CA SER A 60 -19.52 -0.19 29.87
C SER A 60 -19.46 0.62 28.58
N ASN A 61 -18.33 0.56 27.88
CA ASN A 61 -18.12 1.21 26.60
C ASN A 61 -17.14 0.42 25.73
N LEU A 62 -17.29 0.59 24.42
CA LEU A 62 -16.35 0.13 23.41
C LEU A 62 -15.66 1.33 22.80
N ARG A 63 -14.35 1.21 22.57
CA ARG A 63 -13.52 2.28 22.02
C ARG A 63 -12.77 1.83 20.78
N ASP A 64 -12.49 2.80 19.93
CA ASP A 64 -11.55 2.66 18.83
C ASP A 64 -10.11 2.80 19.35
N VAL A 65 -9.26 1.86 18.96
CA VAL A 65 -7.90 1.70 19.48
C VAL A 65 -6.96 1.47 18.32
N ASP A 66 -6.35 2.56 17.85
CA ASP A 66 -5.40 2.49 16.75
C ASP A 66 -4.00 2.03 17.23
N PHE A 67 -3.69 0.76 16.96
CA PHE A 67 -2.37 0.16 17.24
C PHE A 67 -1.31 0.49 16.18
N SER A 68 -1.68 1.10 15.05
CA SER A 68 -0.73 1.43 13.97
C SER A 68 0.28 2.51 14.37
N THR A 69 -0.08 3.36 15.34
CA THR A 69 0.74 4.50 15.79
C THR A 69 1.96 4.09 16.63
N ALA A 70 2.17 2.79 16.87
CA ALA A 70 3.19 2.24 17.77
C ALA A 70 3.16 2.85 19.19
N GLY A 71 2.05 3.50 19.56
CA GLY A 71 1.79 3.98 20.91
C GLY A 71 1.47 2.81 21.86
N ILE A 72 1.53 3.08 23.15
CA ILE A 72 1.11 2.11 24.17
C ILE A 72 -0.42 2.02 24.13
N GLY A 73 -0.91 1.06 23.33
CA GLY A 73 -2.30 0.63 23.27
C GLY A 73 -2.60 -0.45 24.30
N PHE A 74 -3.79 -0.43 24.88
CA PHE A 74 -4.31 -1.55 25.67
C PHE A 74 -5.64 -1.97 25.08
N VAL A 75 -5.95 -3.26 25.04
CA VAL A 75 -7.28 -3.78 24.63
C VAL A 75 -8.32 -3.52 25.73
N MET A 76 -7.91 -3.66 26.99
CA MET A 76 -8.79 -3.54 28.15
C MET A 76 -8.30 -2.46 29.13
N THR A 77 -9.22 -1.55 29.49
CA THR A 77 -9.00 -0.48 30.46
C THR A 77 -10.09 -0.51 31.52
N PHE A 78 -9.72 -0.57 32.80
CA PHE A 78 -10.68 -0.47 33.92
C PHE A 78 -10.81 0.97 34.43
N ASN A 79 -11.87 1.24 35.18
CA ASN A 79 -11.91 2.43 36.04
C ASN A 79 -10.82 2.36 37.13
N THR A 80 -10.30 3.52 37.54
CA THR A 80 -9.19 3.64 38.49
C THR A 80 -9.44 2.95 39.84
N ALA A 81 -10.67 3.00 40.36
CA ALA A 81 -11.02 2.37 41.63
C ALA A 81 -10.86 0.84 41.61
N ALA A 82 -11.05 0.19 40.45
CA ALA A 82 -10.97 -1.26 40.33
C ALA A 82 -9.54 -1.82 40.38
N LEU A 83 -8.55 -1.09 39.86
CA LEU A 83 -7.18 -1.61 39.68
C LEU A 83 -6.07 -0.85 40.41
N SER A 84 -6.32 0.35 40.94
CA SER A 84 -5.28 1.18 41.59
C SER A 84 -4.55 0.50 42.76
N LYS A 85 -5.21 -0.43 43.45
CA LYS A 85 -4.66 -1.19 44.59
C LYS A 85 -3.92 -2.46 44.19
N ALA A 86 -3.94 -2.83 42.91
CA ALA A 86 -3.18 -3.98 42.42
C ALA A 86 -1.71 -3.61 42.19
N PRO A 87 -0.76 -4.56 42.35
CA PRO A 87 0.61 -4.36 41.91
C PRO A 87 0.65 -3.96 40.43
N HIS A 88 1.41 -2.91 40.10
CA HIS A 88 1.49 -2.37 38.76
C HIS A 88 2.93 -2.20 38.30
N THR A 89 3.12 -2.29 36.99
CA THR A 89 4.37 -1.97 36.30
C THR A 89 4.14 -0.71 35.50
N PHE A 90 5.15 0.17 35.44
CA PHE A 90 5.13 1.35 34.60
C PHE A 90 5.77 1.03 33.26
N ILE A 91 5.15 1.53 32.19
CA ILE A 91 5.68 1.48 30.84
C ILE A 91 5.67 2.90 30.28
N ALA A 92 6.74 3.28 29.60
CA ALA A 92 6.87 4.57 28.95
C ALA A 92 7.56 4.38 27.59
N THR A 93 7.13 5.16 26.61
CA THR A 93 7.78 5.24 25.30
C THR A 93 8.51 6.56 25.22
N VAL A 94 9.78 6.53 24.84
CA VAL A 94 10.59 7.72 24.60
C VAL A 94 11.00 7.73 23.13
N TYR A 95 10.76 8.85 22.46
CA TYR A 95 11.24 9.09 21.11
C TYR A 95 12.57 9.83 21.19
N SER A 96 13.57 9.36 20.45
CA SER A 96 14.89 9.99 20.38
C SER A 96 15.41 9.96 18.95
N ASP A 97 16.26 10.92 18.62
CA ASP A 97 17.05 10.85 17.40
C ASP A 97 17.95 9.61 17.40
N PRO A 98 18.28 9.07 16.21
CA PRO A 98 19.21 7.95 16.05
C PRO A 98 20.49 8.03 16.87
N ASP A 99 21.12 9.20 16.87
CA ASP A 99 22.43 9.38 17.49
C ASP A 99 22.35 9.48 19.03
N ALA A 100 21.19 9.88 19.56
CA ALA A 100 20.96 10.06 20.99
C ALA A 100 20.50 8.78 21.70
N GLU A 101 19.94 7.80 20.98
CA GLU A 101 19.33 6.59 21.57
C GLU A 101 20.33 5.80 22.43
N ALA A 102 21.54 5.58 21.93
CA ALA A 102 22.54 4.79 22.65
C ALA A 102 22.99 5.47 23.95
N GLN A 103 23.05 6.81 23.98
CA GLN A 103 23.37 7.56 25.19
C GLN A 103 22.21 7.52 26.17
N LEU A 104 20.99 7.76 25.70
CA LEU A 104 19.78 7.69 26.52
C LEU A 104 19.63 6.33 27.22
N LEU A 105 19.86 5.22 26.50
CA LEU A 105 19.78 3.87 27.06
C LEU A 105 20.82 3.63 28.16
N ARG A 106 22.03 4.16 28.00
CA ARG A 106 23.08 4.08 29.04
C ARG A 106 22.69 4.88 30.27
N ASP A 107 22.27 6.13 30.08
CA ASP A 107 21.90 7.02 31.19
C ASP A 107 20.72 6.45 32.00
N ILE A 108 19.75 5.82 31.33
CA ILE A 108 18.62 5.12 31.99
C ILE A 108 19.11 3.89 32.76
N ALA A 109 19.97 3.07 32.16
CA ALA A 109 20.48 1.86 32.82
C ALA A 109 21.32 2.19 34.07
N ASP A 110 22.10 3.28 34.02
CA ASP A 110 22.94 3.73 35.13
C ASP A 110 22.10 4.36 36.27
N THR A 111 21.09 5.16 35.93
CA THR A 111 20.27 5.88 36.92
C THR A 111 19.17 4.99 37.51
N PHE A 112 18.59 4.11 36.70
CA PHE A 112 17.43 3.29 37.04
C PHE A 112 17.67 1.82 36.67
N PRO A 113 18.47 1.08 37.45
CA PRO A 113 18.82 -0.32 37.14
C PRO A 113 17.63 -1.28 37.19
N ASN A 114 16.48 -0.86 37.73
CA ASN A 114 15.23 -1.60 37.75
C ASN A 114 14.36 -1.40 36.48
N ILE A 115 14.78 -0.53 35.55
CA ILE A 115 14.08 -0.29 34.29
C ILE A 115 14.71 -1.13 33.19
N THR A 116 13.90 -1.95 32.52
CA THR A 116 14.32 -2.64 31.29
C THR A 116 13.98 -1.77 30.10
N ALA A 117 15.00 -1.29 29.39
CA ALA A 117 14.82 -0.55 28.15
C ALA A 117 14.78 -1.51 26.95
N ILE A 118 13.77 -1.36 26.09
CA ILE A 118 13.58 -2.20 24.90
C ILE A 118 13.69 -1.31 23.66
N ARG A 119 14.61 -1.65 22.76
CA ARG A 119 14.79 -0.93 21.48
C ARG A 119 13.76 -1.40 20.46
N ILE A 120 12.76 -0.57 20.21
CA ILE A 120 11.73 -0.85 19.19
C ILE A 120 12.27 -0.63 17.77
N ARG A 121 13.33 0.18 17.60
CA ARG A 121 13.97 0.43 16.30
C ARG A 121 14.39 -0.85 15.58
N ASP A 122 15.09 -1.76 16.27
CA ASP A 122 15.59 -3.00 15.67
C ASP A 122 14.45 -3.85 15.09
N ALA A 123 13.31 -3.89 15.77
CA ALA A 123 12.12 -4.59 15.31
C ALA A 123 11.52 -3.91 14.07
N ILE A 124 11.40 -2.57 14.08
CA ILE A 124 10.91 -1.78 12.94
C ILE A 124 11.83 -1.94 11.72
N GLU A 125 13.14 -1.88 11.91
CA GLU A 125 14.13 -2.09 10.84
C GLU A 125 14.01 -3.49 10.25
N ARG A 126 13.81 -4.50 11.10
CA ARG A 126 13.62 -5.88 10.64
C ARG A 126 12.36 -5.99 9.77
N VAL A 127 11.23 -5.46 10.24
CA VAL A 127 9.97 -5.47 9.46
C VAL A 127 10.15 -4.70 8.15
N SER A 128 10.78 -3.52 8.20
CA SER A 128 11.05 -2.68 7.02
C SER A 128 11.93 -3.41 5.99
N SER A 129 12.93 -4.16 6.45
CA SER A 129 13.81 -4.94 5.55
C SER A 129 13.06 -6.07 4.84
N VAL A 130 12.12 -6.71 5.54
CA VAL A 130 11.27 -7.77 4.97
C VAL A 130 10.30 -7.16 3.96
N MET A 131 9.64 -6.05 4.31
CA MET A 131 8.76 -5.31 3.41
C MET A 131 9.52 -4.85 2.15
N GLY A 132 10.74 -4.33 2.30
CA GLY A 132 11.59 -3.95 1.18
C GLY A 132 11.98 -5.13 0.28
N SER A 133 12.19 -6.31 0.87
CA SER A 133 12.48 -7.55 0.13
C SER A 133 11.27 -8.01 -0.69
N ILE A 134 10.07 -7.94 -0.11
CA ILE A 134 8.81 -8.24 -0.81
C ILE A 134 8.57 -7.24 -1.94
N ALA A 135 8.72 -5.95 -1.67
CA ALA A 135 8.60 -4.90 -2.68
C ALA A 135 9.57 -5.12 -3.84
N SER A 136 10.81 -5.51 -3.55
CA SER A 136 11.81 -5.83 -4.57
C SER A 136 11.42 -7.07 -5.39
N ALA A 137 10.94 -8.14 -4.76
CA ALA A 137 10.47 -9.33 -5.46
C ALA A 137 9.29 -9.03 -6.40
N VAL A 138 8.32 -8.25 -5.93
CA VAL A 138 7.19 -7.78 -6.75
C VAL A 138 7.68 -6.90 -7.90
N ALA A 139 8.64 -5.99 -7.64
CA ALA A 139 9.23 -5.13 -8.67
C ALA A 139 9.97 -5.95 -9.75
N TYR A 140 10.69 -7.00 -9.38
CA TYR A 140 11.34 -7.90 -10.34
C TYR A 140 10.31 -8.68 -11.18
N GLY A 141 9.23 -9.17 -10.55
CA GLY A 141 8.13 -9.82 -11.27
C GLY A 141 7.42 -8.88 -12.25
N ALA A 142 7.15 -7.64 -11.83
CA ALA A 142 6.61 -6.60 -12.69
C ALA A 142 7.58 -6.27 -13.84
N GLY A 143 8.88 -6.16 -13.55
CA GLY A 143 9.93 -5.93 -14.56
C GLY A 143 10.01 -7.04 -15.61
N ALA A 144 9.96 -8.31 -15.18
CA ALA A 144 9.90 -9.45 -16.10
C ALA A 144 8.65 -9.40 -16.98
N THR A 145 7.49 -9.08 -16.41
CA THR A 145 6.22 -8.93 -17.14
C THR A 145 6.29 -7.80 -18.17
N LEU A 146 6.90 -6.66 -17.81
CA LEU A 146 7.12 -5.55 -18.73
C LEU A 146 8.05 -5.93 -19.89
N LEU A 147 9.14 -6.67 -19.61
CA LEU A 147 10.04 -7.18 -20.65
C LEU A 147 9.30 -8.12 -21.61
N THR A 148 8.50 -9.04 -21.09
CA THR A 148 7.65 -9.92 -21.93
C THR A 148 6.67 -9.11 -22.76
N GLY A 149 5.99 -8.12 -22.17
CA GLY A 149 5.09 -7.21 -22.88
C GLY A 149 5.81 -6.46 -24.01
N PHE A 150 7.03 -5.98 -23.77
CA PHE A 150 7.84 -5.32 -24.79
C PHE A 150 8.22 -6.26 -25.95
N LEU A 151 8.59 -7.51 -25.65
CA LEU A 151 8.86 -8.53 -26.68
C LEU A 151 7.62 -8.84 -27.52
N VAL A 152 6.45 -8.92 -26.88
CA VAL A 152 5.16 -9.11 -27.57
C VAL A 152 4.84 -7.92 -28.47
N LEU A 153 5.08 -6.69 -28.02
CA LEU A 153 4.90 -5.47 -28.83
C LEU A 153 5.81 -5.49 -30.06
N ILE A 154 7.10 -5.85 -29.91
CA ILE A 154 8.03 -5.99 -31.04
C ILE A 154 7.56 -7.08 -32.01
N GLY A 155 7.16 -8.24 -31.50
CA GLY A 155 6.68 -9.36 -32.32
C GLY A 155 5.42 -8.99 -33.12
N SER A 156 4.47 -8.32 -32.47
CA SER A 156 3.26 -7.80 -33.12
C SER A 156 3.59 -6.77 -34.19
N ALA A 157 4.47 -5.81 -33.88
CA ALA A 157 4.92 -4.80 -34.84
C ALA A 157 5.64 -5.43 -36.05
N ALA A 158 6.50 -6.42 -35.82
CA ALA A 158 7.21 -7.15 -36.88
C ALA A 158 6.26 -7.94 -37.79
N SER A 159 5.24 -8.59 -37.21
CA SER A 159 4.21 -9.31 -37.99
C SER A 159 3.42 -8.37 -38.91
N SER A 160 3.14 -7.15 -38.45
CA SER A 160 2.39 -6.15 -39.22
C SER A 160 3.19 -5.49 -40.38
N GLN A 161 4.48 -5.78 -40.50
CA GLN A 161 5.38 -5.09 -41.43
C GLN A 161 4.97 -5.24 -42.90
N HIS A 162 4.58 -6.44 -43.32
CA HIS A 162 4.23 -6.69 -44.74
C HIS A 162 3.00 -5.88 -45.17
N ASN A 163 1.98 -5.82 -44.30
CA ASN A 163 0.78 -5.02 -44.55
C ASN A 163 1.10 -3.53 -44.64
N ARG A 164 1.98 -3.04 -43.75
CA ARG A 164 2.41 -1.63 -43.73
C ARG A 164 3.26 -1.25 -44.95
N ASN A 165 4.09 -2.16 -45.45
CA ASN A 165 4.83 -1.97 -46.70
C ASN A 165 3.88 -1.78 -47.89
N PHE A 166 2.85 -2.63 -47.98
CA PHE A 166 1.84 -2.56 -49.04
C PHE A 166 1.04 -1.26 -48.96
N GLU A 167 0.54 -0.91 -47.77
CA GLU A 167 -0.19 0.34 -47.52
C GLU A 167 0.67 1.57 -47.88
N ALA A 168 1.94 1.59 -47.47
CA ALA A 168 2.86 2.67 -47.81
C ALA A 168 3.15 2.75 -49.32
N ALA A 169 3.22 1.61 -50.02
CA ALA A 169 3.41 1.60 -51.47
C ALA A 169 2.20 2.19 -52.20
N VAL A 170 0.97 1.79 -51.82
CA VAL A 170 -0.28 2.32 -52.37
C VAL A 170 -0.42 3.82 -52.10
N LEU A 171 -0.10 4.28 -50.88
CA LEU A 171 -0.15 5.71 -50.55
C LEU A 171 0.88 6.53 -51.35
N LYS A 172 2.08 5.99 -51.56
CA LYS A 172 3.09 6.64 -52.41
C LYS A 172 2.65 6.72 -53.88
N THR A 173 1.97 5.69 -54.41
CA THR A 173 1.45 5.75 -55.80
C THR A 173 0.33 6.77 -55.96
N LEU A 174 -0.41 7.07 -54.88
CA LEU A 174 -1.42 8.13 -54.84
C LEU A 174 -0.81 9.54 -54.60
N GLY A 175 0.51 9.66 -54.46
CA GLY A 175 1.21 10.94 -54.31
C GLY A 175 1.46 11.37 -52.86
N ALA A 176 1.23 10.52 -51.87
CA ALA A 176 1.50 10.85 -50.47
C ALA A 176 3.01 10.99 -50.20
N THR A 177 3.38 12.05 -49.49
CA THR A 177 4.77 12.28 -49.05
C THR A 177 5.16 11.36 -47.90
N ARG A 178 6.47 11.09 -47.74
CA ARG A 178 6.98 10.24 -46.64
C ARG A 178 6.56 10.75 -45.25
N SER A 179 6.47 12.06 -45.07
CA SER A 179 6.06 12.69 -43.81
C SER A 179 4.58 12.41 -43.49
N GLN A 180 3.70 12.51 -44.48
CA GLN A 180 2.26 12.23 -44.30
C GLN A 180 2.01 10.77 -43.89
N ILE A 181 2.74 9.82 -44.49
CA ILE A 181 2.62 8.39 -44.13
C ILE A 181 3.11 8.14 -42.70
N LEU A 182 4.23 8.78 -42.31
CA LEU A 182 4.79 8.63 -40.96
C LEU A 182 3.86 9.21 -39.89
N VAL A 183 3.29 10.40 -40.13
CA VAL A 183 2.32 11.05 -39.23
C VAL A 183 1.06 10.20 -39.07
N SER A 184 0.54 9.61 -40.15
CA SER A 184 -0.61 8.70 -40.09
C SER A 184 -0.33 7.49 -39.18
N PHE A 185 0.81 6.82 -39.39
CA PHE A 185 1.21 5.67 -38.56
C PHE A 185 1.52 6.05 -37.11
N ALA A 186 2.14 7.21 -36.87
CA ALA A 186 2.39 7.73 -35.53
C ALA A 186 1.08 7.99 -34.79
N THR A 187 0.13 8.68 -35.43
CA THR A 187 -1.17 9.03 -34.84
C THR A 187 -1.97 7.78 -34.51
N ARG A 188 -2.02 6.78 -35.41
CA ARG A 188 -2.72 5.51 -35.15
C ARG A 188 -2.11 4.74 -33.98
N SER A 189 -0.77 4.71 -33.89
CA SER A 189 -0.07 4.04 -32.79
C SER A 189 -0.28 4.78 -31.47
N ALA A 190 -0.26 6.11 -31.49
CA ALA A 190 -0.54 6.94 -30.32
C ALA A 190 -1.97 6.75 -29.81
N LEU A 191 -2.98 6.68 -30.70
CA LEU A 191 -4.37 6.43 -30.33
C LEU A 191 -4.56 5.03 -29.71
N MET A 192 -3.98 3.99 -30.31
CA MET A 192 -4.03 2.64 -29.73
C MET A 192 -3.29 2.56 -28.39
N GLY A 193 -2.12 3.21 -28.29
CA GLY A 193 -1.37 3.29 -27.04
C GLY A 193 -2.15 4.03 -25.95
N ALA A 194 -2.79 5.15 -26.27
CA ALA A 194 -3.60 5.92 -25.33
C ALA A 194 -4.82 5.12 -24.84
N ALA A 195 -5.51 4.41 -25.74
CA ALA A 195 -6.62 3.53 -25.37
C ALA A 195 -6.17 2.40 -24.43
N ALA A 196 -5.06 1.73 -24.76
CA ALA A 196 -4.48 0.70 -23.90
C ALA A 196 -4.01 1.27 -22.55
N GLY A 197 -3.42 2.46 -22.55
CA GLY A 197 -3.00 3.17 -21.35
C GLY A 197 -4.16 3.52 -20.42
N ALA A 198 -5.30 3.97 -20.97
CA ALA A 198 -6.49 4.24 -20.19
C ALA A 198 -7.01 2.96 -19.50
N VAL A 199 -7.06 1.83 -20.23
CA VAL A 199 -7.42 0.53 -19.66
C VAL A 199 -6.44 0.11 -18.56
N ALA A 200 -5.13 0.30 -18.78
CA ALA A 200 -4.11 -0.04 -17.80
C ALA A 200 -4.26 0.78 -16.49
N ILE A 201 -4.57 2.08 -16.59
CA ILE A 201 -4.85 2.92 -15.40
C ILE A 201 -6.07 2.40 -14.65
N VAL A 202 -7.18 2.17 -15.35
CA VAL A 202 -8.43 1.71 -14.71
C VAL A 202 -8.20 0.38 -14.00
N VAL A 203 -7.60 -0.60 -14.68
CA VAL A 203 -7.34 -1.93 -14.10
C VAL A 203 -6.34 -1.85 -12.97
N GLY A 204 -5.24 -1.09 -13.13
CA GLY A 204 -4.21 -0.94 -12.10
C GLY A 204 -4.71 -0.25 -10.84
N VAL A 205 -5.45 0.85 -10.99
CA VAL A 205 -6.03 1.60 -9.86
C VAL A 205 -7.10 0.77 -9.16
N THR A 206 -8.01 0.16 -9.91
CA THR A 206 -9.09 -0.66 -9.32
C THR A 206 -8.54 -1.90 -8.64
N GLY A 207 -7.55 -2.56 -9.24
CA GLY A 207 -6.88 -3.73 -8.66
C GLY A 207 -6.11 -3.38 -7.39
N GLY A 208 -5.37 -2.27 -7.40
CA GLY A 208 -4.67 -1.75 -6.22
C GLY A 208 -5.64 -1.41 -5.09
N TRP A 209 -6.72 -0.69 -5.41
CA TRP A 209 -7.78 -0.34 -4.46
C TRP A 209 -8.43 -1.58 -3.85
N ALA A 210 -8.79 -2.58 -4.67
CA ALA A 210 -9.45 -3.79 -4.21
C ALA A 210 -8.55 -4.60 -3.25
N ILE A 211 -7.26 -4.76 -3.56
CA ILE A 211 -6.34 -5.46 -2.66
C ILE A 211 -6.22 -4.71 -1.34
N ASN A 212 -6.08 -3.39 -1.40
CA ASN A 212 -5.85 -2.59 -0.20
C ASN A 212 -7.07 -2.57 0.72
N HIS A 213 -8.27 -2.47 0.14
CA HIS A 213 -9.53 -2.42 0.88
C HIS A 213 -9.97 -3.79 1.41
N PHE A 214 -9.85 -4.87 0.62
CA PHE A 214 -10.38 -6.19 1.00
C PHE A 214 -9.36 -7.10 1.69
N VAL A 215 -8.06 -6.88 1.50
CA VAL A 215 -7.02 -7.81 1.99
C VAL A 215 -6.14 -7.17 3.05
N MET A 216 -5.78 -5.88 2.88
CA MET A 216 -4.80 -5.22 3.73
C MET A 216 -5.38 -4.29 4.80
N ASP A 217 -6.67 -3.97 4.70
CA ASP A 217 -7.37 -2.96 5.51
C ASP A 217 -6.55 -1.67 5.70
N ALA A 218 -5.98 -1.20 4.58
CA ALA A 218 -5.06 -0.07 4.55
C ALA A 218 -5.62 1.09 3.72
N ASP A 219 -5.02 2.26 3.89
CA ASP A 219 -5.31 3.45 3.09
C ASP A 219 -4.73 3.34 1.68
N PHE A 220 -5.56 3.58 0.66
CA PHE A 220 -5.16 3.46 -0.73
C PHE A 220 -4.81 4.82 -1.31
N THR A 221 -3.53 5.05 -1.58
CA THR A 221 -3.05 6.28 -2.23
C THR A 221 -2.45 5.99 -3.60
N VAL A 222 -2.97 6.64 -4.64
CA VAL A 222 -2.40 6.52 -5.98
C VAL A 222 -1.24 7.51 -6.15
N ILE A 223 -0.04 6.97 -6.38
CA ILE A 223 1.12 7.78 -6.76
C ILE A 223 1.05 8.07 -8.26
N TRP A 224 0.34 9.14 -8.62
CA TRP A 224 0.08 9.52 -10.01
C TRP A 224 1.33 9.68 -10.87
N SER A 225 2.45 10.13 -10.28
CA SER A 225 3.73 10.26 -11.01
C SER A 225 4.21 8.91 -11.56
N ASN A 226 4.11 7.84 -10.76
CA ASN A 226 4.54 6.51 -11.15
C ASN A 226 3.56 5.88 -12.14
N ALA A 227 2.25 6.01 -11.87
CA ALA A 227 1.20 5.49 -12.75
C ALA A 227 1.29 6.11 -14.15
N LEU A 228 1.37 7.45 -14.22
CA LEU A 228 1.53 8.15 -15.50
C LEU A 228 2.88 7.84 -16.14
N GLY A 229 3.96 7.74 -15.37
CA GLY A 229 5.29 7.38 -15.88
C GLY A 229 5.29 6.03 -16.60
N VAL A 230 4.68 4.99 -16.02
CA VAL A 230 4.56 3.66 -16.65
C VAL A 230 3.69 3.71 -17.90
N VAL A 231 2.56 4.42 -17.86
CA VAL A 231 1.64 4.53 -19.00
C VAL A 231 2.27 5.29 -20.16
N PHE A 232 2.85 6.46 -19.91
CA PHE A 232 3.56 7.23 -20.94
C PHE A 232 4.77 6.47 -21.45
N GLY A 233 5.50 5.77 -20.59
CA GLY A 233 6.59 4.88 -20.98
C GLY A 233 6.12 3.78 -21.94
N GLY A 234 4.99 3.14 -21.66
CA GLY A 234 4.37 2.13 -22.52
C GLY A 234 3.89 2.68 -23.86
N ILE A 235 3.23 3.84 -23.86
CA ILE A 235 2.81 4.54 -25.09
C ILE A 235 4.01 4.90 -25.95
N PHE A 236 5.07 5.43 -25.33
CA PHE A 236 6.29 5.80 -26.02
C PHE A 236 7.02 4.58 -26.59
N ALA A 237 7.12 3.49 -25.83
CA ALA A 237 7.68 2.23 -26.31
C ALA A 237 6.89 1.66 -27.50
N ASN A 238 5.55 1.70 -27.43
CA ASN A 238 4.68 1.29 -28.54
C ASN A 238 4.91 2.15 -29.79
N LEU A 239 4.97 3.46 -29.62
CA LEU A 239 5.20 4.42 -30.70
C LEU A 239 6.56 4.17 -31.37
N LEU A 240 7.62 4.01 -30.58
CA LEU A 240 8.98 3.73 -31.07
C LEU A 240 9.07 2.40 -31.81
N ALA A 241 8.48 1.33 -31.26
CA ALA A 241 8.45 0.03 -31.93
C ALA A 241 7.76 0.17 -33.31
N ASN A 242 6.57 0.76 -33.34
CA ASN A 242 5.81 0.95 -34.58
C ASN A 242 6.51 1.85 -35.59
N LEU A 243 7.15 2.94 -35.16
CA LEU A 243 7.89 3.83 -36.06
C LEU A 243 9.18 3.20 -36.58
N GLY A 244 9.91 2.47 -35.73
CA GLY A 244 11.13 1.76 -36.14
C GLY A 244 10.87 0.76 -37.26
N PHE A 245 9.79 -0.01 -37.17
CA PHE A 245 9.35 -0.91 -38.22
C PHE A 245 8.81 -0.15 -39.45
N ALA A 246 8.05 0.95 -39.26
CA ALA A 246 7.59 1.79 -40.38
C ALA A 246 8.74 2.42 -41.20
N MET A 247 9.84 2.81 -40.57
CA MET A 247 10.99 3.36 -41.27
C MET A 247 11.68 2.30 -42.15
N ARG A 248 11.78 1.05 -41.67
CA ARG A 248 12.24 -0.08 -42.49
C ARG A 248 11.30 -0.35 -43.67
N ALA A 249 9.99 -0.15 -43.49
CA ALA A 249 9.00 -0.30 -44.54
C ALA A 249 9.16 0.74 -45.65
N LEU A 250 9.40 1.99 -45.25
CA LEU A 250 9.52 3.13 -46.16
C LEU A 250 10.78 3.09 -47.04
N ASN A 251 11.83 2.40 -46.58
CA ASN A 251 13.09 2.21 -47.31
C ASN A 251 13.07 1.03 -48.29
N ALA A 252 12.02 0.19 -48.27
CA ALA A 252 11.88 -0.90 -49.22
C ALA A 252 11.44 -0.38 -50.60
N ALA A 253 12.11 -0.85 -51.66
CA ALA A 253 11.83 -0.42 -53.04
C ALA A 253 10.43 -0.88 -53.49
N PRO A 254 9.52 0.04 -53.88
CA PRO A 254 8.12 -0.28 -54.22
C PRO A 254 7.98 -1.31 -55.36
N ALA A 255 8.88 -1.24 -56.34
CA ALA A 255 8.88 -2.10 -57.52
C ALA A 255 9.13 -3.59 -57.20
N LYS A 256 9.78 -3.91 -56.08
CA LYS A 256 10.11 -5.29 -55.70
C LYS A 256 8.98 -5.98 -54.94
N ILE A 257 8.16 -5.20 -54.22
CA ILE A 257 7.05 -5.68 -53.39
C ILE A 257 5.80 -5.99 -54.24
N LEU A 258 5.53 -5.21 -55.28
CA LEU A 258 4.39 -5.44 -56.17
C LEU A 258 4.59 -6.62 -57.13
N ARG A 259 5.84 -7.02 -57.38
CA ARG A 259 6.22 -8.11 -58.30
C ARG A 259 6.31 -9.49 -57.63
N THR A 260 6.20 -9.56 -56.30
CA THR A 260 6.31 -10.82 -55.52
C THR A 260 4.94 -11.46 -55.23
N ARG A 261 3.86 -10.93 -55.80
CA ARG A 261 2.49 -11.43 -55.63
C ARG A 261 1.84 -11.92 -56.94
N GLU A 262 2.56 -11.90 -58.06
CA GLU A 262 2.31 -12.79 -59.19
C GLU A 262 3.06 -14.10 -58.95
#